data_AF-A0A5T2X4Y3-F1
#
_entry.id   AF-A0A5T2X4Y3-F1
#
_cell.length_a   1.000
_cell.length_b   1.000
_cell.length_c   1.000
_cell.angle_alpha   90.00
_cell.angle_beta   90.00
_cell.angle_gamma   90.00
#
_symmetry.space_group_name_H-M   'P 1'
#
loop_
_entity.id
_entity.type
_entity.pdbx_description
1 polymer ?
#
loop_
_entity_poly.entity_id
_entity_poly.type
_entity_poly.pdbx_seq_one_letter_code
_entity_poly.pdbx_strand_id
1 'polypeptide(L)'
;FGITAPLDQAMFIAQAGHESAGFTVLKESFNYSVEALKKTFGKRLTPYQCEMLGRIDGRQVAHQPQIANLVYGGRMGNKDAGDGWKYRGRGLIQITGLENYTRCGVALKLDLVANPGQLELERHAARSAAWFFVTKGCLKYSGDLVRVTQIINGGQNGFGDRRERYEKAKSVLV
;
A
#
# COMPACT_ATOMS: atom_id res chain seq x y z
N PHE A 1 15.75 8.39 -8.43
CA PHE A 1 14.77 9.16 -7.65
C PHE A 1 15.39 10.23 -6.75
N GLY A 2 16.73 10.33 -6.61
CA GLY A 2 17.34 11.46 -5.91
C GLY A 2 17.13 11.49 -4.39
N ILE A 3 16.84 10.33 -3.78
CA ILE A 3 16.74 10.21 -2.32
C ILE A 3 18.17 10.06 -1.77
N THR A 4 18.87 11.18 -1.61
CA THR A 4 20.31 11.21 -1.29
C THR A 4 20.62 11.80 0.08
N ALA A 5 19.78 12.69 0.63
CA ALA A 5 19.99 13.22 1.96
C ALA A 5 19.84 12.10 3.01
N PRO A 6 20.75 11.98 4.00
CA PRO A 6 20.69 10.90 5.00
C PRO A 6 19.36 10.77 5.73
N LEU A 7 18.75 11.91 6.12
CA LEU A 7 17.44 11.93 6.78
C LEU A 7 16.32 11.42 5.86
N ASP A 8 16.37 11.75 4.57
CA ASP A 8 15.39 11.29 3.59
C ASP A 8 15.54 9.79 3.30
N GLN A 9 16.78 9.29 3.26
CA GLN A 9 17.07 7.87 3.14
C GLN A 9 16.56 7.10 4.36
N ALA A 10 16.86 7.59 5.57
CA ALA A 10 16.38 7.00 6.81
C ALA A 10 14.84 6.97 6.86
N MET A 11 14.18 8.08 6.46
CA MET A 11 12.73 8.17 6.40
C MET A 11 12.14 7.19 5.36
N PHE A 12 12.72 7.13 4.17
CA PHE A 12 12.29 6.23 3.11
C PHE A 12 12.38 4.76 3.55
N ILE A 13 13.51 4.35 4.13
CA ILE A 13 13.72 2.99 4.64
C ILE A 13 12.73 2.68 5.76
N ALA A 14 12.52 3.59 6.70
CA ALA A 14 11.62 3.39 7.82
C ALA A 14 10.16 3.22 7.37
N GLN A 15 9.69 4.10 6.48
CA GLN A 15 8.32 4.06 5.97
C GLN A 15 8.09 2.84 5.08
N ALA A 16 9.01 2.55 4.15
CA ALA A 16 8.93 1.35 3.32
C ALA A 16 8.97 0.07 4.19
N GLY A 17 9.81 0.04 5.23
CA GLY A 17 9.86 -1.05 6.19
C GLY A 17 8.56 -1.24 6.96
N HIS A 18 7.90 -0.16 7.39
CA HIS A 18 6.59 -0.26 8.05
C HIS A 18 5.51 -0.80 7.11
N GLU A 19 5.36 -0.18 5.94
CA GLU A 19 4.29 -0.50 4.98
C GLU A 19 4.39 -1.91 4.38
N SER A 20 5.59 -2.51 4.40
CA SER A 20 5.86 -3.84 3.86
C SER A 20 6.06 -4.92 4.94
N ALA A 21 5.66 -4.65 6.18
CA ALA A 21 5.85 -5.56 7.32
C ALA A 21 7.32 -6.04 7.47
N GLY A 22 8.25 -5.09 7.40
CA GLY A 22 9.69 -5.35 7.47
C GLY A 22 10.26 -5.94 6.18
N PHE A 23 9.81 -5.46 5.02
CA PHE A 23 10.25 -5.93 3.69
C PHE A 23 9.87 -7.38 3.36
N THR A 24 8.83 -7.91 4.02
CA THR A 24 8.38 -9.29 3.82
C THR A 24 7.10 -9.39 2.97
N VAL A 25 6.38 -8.29 2.79
CA VAL A 25 5.09 -8.24 2.09
C VAL A 25 5.13 -7.23 0.94
N LEU A 26 4.81 -7.71 -0.27
CA LEU A 26 4.75 -6.89 -1.50
C LEU A 26 3.36 -6.79 -2.11
N LYS A 27 2.35 -7.37 -1.48
CA LYS A 27 0.94 -7.25 -1.89
C LYS A 27 0.04 -7.33 -0.68
N GLU A 28 -1.07 -6.60 -0.74
CA GLU A 28 -2.11 -6.80 0.25
C GLU A 28 -2.83 -8.14 0.08
N SER A 29 -3.39 -8.61 1.18
CA SER A 29 -4.24 -9.79 1.25
C SER A 29 -5.64 -9.35 1.66
N PHE A 30 -6.64 -9.90 0.98
CA PHE A 30 -8.04 -9.70 1.34
C PHE A 30 -8.59 -10.87 2.17
N ASN A 31 -7.71 -11.65 2.81
CA ASN A 31 -8.06 -12.77 3.67
C ASN A 31 -8.59 -12.29 5.04
N TYR A 32 -9.70 -11.56 5.04
CA TYR A 32 -10.36 -11.03 6.24
C TYR A 32 -11.42 -12.01 6.75
N SER A 33 -11.53 -12.17 8.06
CA SER A 33 -12.71 -12.77 8.68
C SER A 33 -13.94 -11.87 8.54
N VAL A 34 -15.13 -12.43 8.74
CA VAL A 34 -16.39 -11.66 8.75
C VAL A 34 -16.30 -10.43 9.66
N GLU A 35 -15.84 -10.61 10.89
CA GLU A 35 -15.71 -9.52 11.87
C GLU A 35 -14.64 -8.50 11.48
N ALA A 36 -13.54 -8.95 10.88
CA ALA A 36 -12.51 -8.05 10.39
C ALA A 36 -13.00 -7.22 9.19
N LEU A 37 -13.85 -7.78 8.32
CA LEU A 37 -14.51 -7.02 7.25
C LEU A 37 -15.44 -5.95 7.81
N LYS A 38 -16.28 -6.29 8.80
CA LYS A 38 -17.17 -5.32 9.46
C LYS A 38 -16.37 -4.17 10.07
N LYS A 39 -15.27 -4.48 10.75
CA LYS A 39 -14.39 -3.47 11.38
C LYS A 39 -13.68 -2.59 10.37
N THR A 40 -13.07 -3.17 9.34
CA THR A 40 -12.19 -2.44 8.40
C THR A 40 -12.99 -1.76 7.28
N PHE A 41 -14.03 -2.43 6.79
CA PHE A 41 -14.78 -2.02 5.59
C PHE A 41 -16.28 -1.86 5.83
N GLY A 42 -16.78 -1.81 7.07
CA GLY A 42 -18.22 -1.65 7.35
C GLY A 42 -18.86 -0.36 6.80
N LYS A 43 -18.07 0.65 6.41
CA LYS A 43 -18.55 1.84 5.67
C LYS A 43 -18.73 1.60 4.17
N ARG A 44 -18.23 0.48 3.65
CA ARG A 44 -18.18 0.12 2.21
C ARG A 44 -18.91 -1.19 1.92
N LEU A 45 -18.97 -2.09 2.89
CA LEU A 45 -19.62 -3.39 2.80
C LEU A 45 -20.77 -3.46 3.80
N THR A 46 -21.90 -3.99 3.37
CA THR A 46 -23.03 -4.28 4.26
C THR A 46 -22.70 -5.45 5.18
N PRO A 47 -23.36 -5.59 6.35
CA PRO A 47 -23.18 -6.76 7.21
C PRO A 47 -23.39 -8.09 6.47
N TYR A 48 -24.39 -8.15 5.59
CA TYR A 48 -24.66 -9.30 4.73
C TYR A 48 -23.49 -9.61 3.78
N GLN A 49 -22.90 -8.61 3.13
CA GLN A 49 -21.72 -8.81 2.28
C GLN A 49 -20.52 -9.30 3.11
N CYS A 50 -20.34 -8.81 4.33
CA CYS A 50 -19.26 -9.28 5.20
C CYS A 50 -19.42 -10.76 5.57
N GLU A 51 -20.64 -11.21 5.86
CA GLU A 51 -20.93 -12.62 6.17
C GLU A 51 -20.75 -13.53 4.95
N MET A 52 -21.22 -13.09 3.79
CA MET A 52 -21.12 -13.85 2.54
C MET A 52 -19.68 -13.97 2.01
N LEU A 53 -18.82 -13.00 2.30
CA LEU A 53 -17.49 -12.92 1.68
C LEU A 53 -16.34 -13.19 2.64
N GLY A 54 -16.53 -12.95 3.94
CA GLY A 54 -15.48 -13.08 4.95
C GLY A 54 -15.11 -14.53 5.24
N ARG A 55 -13.88 -14.76 5.70
CA ARG A 55 -13.44 -16.08 6.17
C ARG A 55 -14.22 -16.49 7.43
N ILE A 56 -14.62 -17.76 7.47
CA ILE A 56 -15.10 -18.47 8.65
C ILE A 56 -14.26 -19.73 8.77
N ASP A 57 -13.45 -19.84 9.83
CA ASP A 57 -12.48 -20.93 9.96
C ASP A 57 -13.18 -22.30 9.92
N GLY A 58 -12.66 -23.21 9.09
CA GLY A 58 -13.24 -24.54 8.88
C GLY A 58 -14.54 -24.58 8.04
N ARG A 59 -15.08 -23.44 7.60
CA ARG A 59 -16.39 -23.38 6.90
C ARG A 59 -16.38 -22.59 5.60
N GLN A 60 -15.69 -21.45 5.55
CA GLN A 60 -15.72 -20.54 4.40
C GLN A 60 -14.35 -19.87 4.23
N VAL A 61 -13.78 -19.95 3.03
CA VAL A 61 -12.60 -19.17 2.67
C VAL A 61 -13.01 -17.72 2.35
N ALA A 62 -12.10 -16.76 2.58
CA ALA A 62 -12.38 -15.38 2.18
C ALA A 62 -12.49 -15.28 0.64
N HIS A 63 -13.57 -14.64 0.16
CA HIS A 63 -13.81 -14.36 -1.24
C HIS A 63 -13.04 -13.11 -1.69
N GLN A 64 -11.71 -13.19 -1.62
CA GLN A 64 -10.78 -12.06 -1.73
C GLN A 64 -10.99 -11.17 -2.97
N PRO A 65 -11.13 -11.71 -4.20
CA PRO A 65 -11.36 -10.87 -5.38
C PRO A 65 -12.66 -10.08 -5.29
N GLN A 66 -13.74 -10.69 -4.82
CA GLN A 66 -15.04 -10.05 -4.66
C GLN A 66 -14.97 -8.94 -3.61
N ILE A 67 -14.30 -9.18 -2.48
CA ILE A 67 -14.08 -8.17 -1.45
C ILE A 67 -13.34 -6.97 -2.05
N ALA A 68 -12.20 -7.19 -2.72
CA ALA A 68 -11.41 -6.11 -3.32
C ALA A 68 -12.20 -5.33 -4.39
N ASN A 69 -12.97 -6.02 -5.22
CA ASN A 69 -13.82 -5.41 -6.25
C ASN A 69 -14.89 -4.50 -5.64
N LEU A 70 -15.51 -4.90 -4.52
CA LEU A 70 -16.48 -4.05 -3.83
C LEU A 70 -15.82 -2.87 -3.11
N VAL A 71 -14.64 -3.09 -2.50
CA VAL A 71 -13.93 -2.05 -1.72
C VAL A 71 -13.30 -0.97 -2.60
N TYR A 72 -12.82 -1.35 -3.79
CA TYR A 72 -12.07 -0.47 -4.69
C TYR A 72 -12.74 -0.20 -6.05
N GLY A 73 -13.84 -0.87 -6.39
CA GLY A 73 -14.58 -0.59 -7.62
C GLY A 73 -15.05 0.88 -7.67
N GLY A 74 -14.95 1.51 -8.85
CA GLY A 74 -15.34 2.92 -9.04
C GLY A 74 -14.41 3.96 -8.39
N ARG A 75 -13.22 3.56 -7.92
CA ARG A 75 -12.31 4.43 -7.16
C ARG A 75 -10.91 4.42 -7.76
N MET A 76 -10.18 5.53 -7.64
CA MET A 76 -8.77 5.64 -8.09
C MET A 76 -8.59 5.22 -9.56
N GLY A 77 -9.56 5.60 -10.39
CA GLY A 77 -9.62 5.25 -11.81
C GLY A 77 -10.18 3.86 -12.14
N ASN A 78 -10.42 2.98 -11.15
CA ASN A 78 -11.04 1.67 -11.39
C ASN A 78 -12.44 1.87 -11.96
N LYS A 79 -12.71 1.26 -13.12
CA LYS A 79 -13.93 1.45 -13.89
C LYS A 79 -14.53 0.15 -14.41
N ASP A 80 -13.70 -0.85 -14.67
CA ASP A 80 -14.13 -2.12 -15.20
C ASP A 80 -14.39 -3.14 -14.07
N ALA A 81 -15.25 -4.11 -14.35
CA ALA A 81 -15.48 -5.22 -13.43
C ALA A 81 -14.17 -5.97 -13.20
N GLY A 82 -13.79 -6.17 -11.94
CA GLY A 82 -12.53 -6.83 -11.60
C GLY A 82 -11.36 -5.89 -11.33
N ASP A 83 -11.48 -4.60 -11.63
CA ASP A 83 -10.38 -3.63 -11.43
C ASP A 83 -9.94 -3.52 -9.98
N GLY A 84 -10.87 -3.63 -9.03
CA GLY A 84 -10.54 -3.56 -7.61
C GLY A 84 -9.56 -4.66 -7.19
N TRP A 85 -9.76 -5.89 -7.67
CA TRP A 85 -8.83 -7.00 -7.44
C TRP A 85 -7.58 -6.89 -8.30
N LYS A 86 -7.73 -6.54 -9.58
CA LYS A 86 -6.64 -6.44 -10.55
C LYS A 86 -5.60 -5.41 -10.10
N TYR A 87 -6.05 -4.23 -9.67
CA TYR A 87 -5.23 -3.11 -9.21
C TYR A 87 -5.26 -2.92 -7.69
N ARG A 88 -5.41 -4.00 -6.93
CA ARG A 88 -5.17 -3.99 -5.47
C ARG A 88 -3.74 -3.55 -5.14
N GLY A 89 -3.51 -3.16 -3.90
CA GLY A 89 -2.24 -2.72 -3.34
C GLY A 89 -1.09 -3.70 -3.57
N ARG A 90 -0.03 -3.21 -4.23
CA ARG A 90 1.25 -3.92 -4.43
C ARG A 90 2.45 -3.01 -4.26
N GLY A 91 3.62 -3.62 -4.07
CA GLY A 91 4.88 -2.94 -3.79
C GLY A 91 5.00 -2.53 -2.32
N LEU A 92 6.16 -1.97 -1.95
CA LEU A 92 6.49 -1.69 -0.55
C LEU A 92 5.61 -0.61 0.09
N ILE A 93 5.07 0.34 -0.69
CA ILE A 93 4.19 1.44 -0.22
C ILE A 93 2.81 1.36 -0.89
N GLN A 94 2.34 0.14 -1.20
CA GLN A 94 0.99 -0.14 -1.71
C GLN A 94 0.45 0.80 -2.81
N ILE A 95 0.89 0.59 -4.06
CA ILE A 95 0.25 1.22 -5.21
C ILE A 95 -1.10 0.54 -5.46
N THR A 96 -2.18 1.32 -5.44
CA THR A 96 -3.57 0.83 -5.56
C THR A 96 -4.38 1.66 -6.55
N GLY A 97 -5.18 0.99 -7.39
CA GLY A 97 -6.10 1.60 -8.34
C GLY A 97 -5.50 1.91 -9.71
N LEU A 98 -6.30 1.75 -10.77
CA LEU A 98 -5.90 1.89 -12.17
C LEU A 98 -5.14 3.19 -12.45
N GLU A 99 -5.59 4.32 -11.91
CA GLU A 99 -4.94 5.62 -12.12
C GLU A 99 -3.49 5.60 -11.61
N ASN A 100 -3.27 5.07 -10.40
CA ASN A 100 -1.94 5.02 -9.80
C ASN A 100 -1.04 4.00 -10.50
N TYR A 101 -1.58 2.84 -10.90
CA TYR A 101 -0.85 1.87 -11.71
C TYR A 101 -0.41 2.47 -13.05
N THR A 102 -1.28 3.23 -13.71
CA THR A 102 -0.98 3.90 -14.97
C THR A 102 0.15 4.93 -14.79
N ARG A 103 0.02 5.83 -13.80
CA ARG A 103 1.02 6.88 -13.53
C ARG A 103 2.38 6.30 -13.11
N CYS A 104 2.35 5.28 -12.26
CA CYS A 104 3.56 4.58 -11.83
C CYS A 104 4.23 3.87 -13.02
N GLY A 105 3.43 3.18 -13.85
CA GLY A 105 3.92 2.46 -15.03
C GLY A 105 4.64 3.39 -16.00
N VAL A 106 4.03 4.54 -16.33
CA VAL A 106 4.67 5.57 -17.17
C VAL A 106 6.00 6.02 -16.58
N ALA A 107 6.03 6.36 -15.28
CA ALA A 107 7.25 6.85 -14.63
C ALA A 107 8.36 5.80 -14.55
N LEU A 108 8.01 4.52 -14.41
CA LEU A 108 8.97 3.42 -14.33
C LEU A 108 9.34 2.82 -15.69
N LYS A 109 8.63 3.22 -16.76
CA LYS A 109 8.65 2.62 -18.09
C LYS A 109 8.29 1.13 -18.05
N LEU A 110 7.20 0.82 -17.35
CA LEU A 110 6.64 -0.52 -17.18
C LEU A 110 5.16 -0.52 -17.58
N ASP A 111 4.71 -1.57 -18.27
CA ASP A 111 3.28 -1.76 -18.52
C ASP A 111 2.60 -2.40 -17.30
N LEU A 112 2.35 -1.56 -16.28
CA LEU A 112 1.68 -1.98 -15.05
C LEU A 112 0.16 -2.12 -15.20
N VAL A 113 -0.42 -1.61 -16.30
CA VAL A 113 -1.87 -1.73 -16.56
C VAL A 113 -2.18 -3.14 -17.08
N ALA A 114 -1.39 -3.63 -18.03
CA ALA A 114 -1.51 -5.02 -18.49
C ALA A 114 -0.96 -6.00 -17.46
N ASN A 115 0.17 -5.66 -16.82
CA ASN A 115 0.91 -6.58 -15.96
C ASN A 115 1.15 -5.99 -14.55
N PRO A 116 0.09 -5.78 -13.74
CA PRO A 116 0.20 -5.18 -12.41
C PRO A 116 1.03 -6.01 -11.43
N GLY A 117 1.14 -7.33 -11.66
CA GLY A 117 1.97 -8.25 -10.87
C GLY A 117 3.46 -7.93 -10.91
N GLN A 118 3.93 -7.12 -11.85
CA GLN A 118 5.32 -6.64 -11.86
C GLN A 118 5.69 -5.90 -10.57
N LEU A 119 4.74 -5.25 -9.88
CA LEU A 119 5.00 -4.61 -8.59
C LEU A 119 5.23 -5.59 -7.43
N GLU A 120 5.03 -6.89 -7.65
CA GLU A 120 5.41 -7.95 -6.70
C GLU A 120 6.87 -8.39 -6.88
N LEU A 121 7.58 -7.89 -7.91
CA LEU A 121 9.01 -8.12 -8.09
C LEU A 121 9.81 -7.08 -7.30
N GLU A 122 10.78 -7.52 -6.51
CA GLU A 122 11.56 -6.70 -5.56
C GLU A 122 12.06 -5.39 -6.17
N ARG A 123 12.69 -5.47 -7.37
CA ARG A 123 13.23 -4.31 -8.08
C ARG A 123 12.15 -3.28 -8.41
N HIS A 124 10.97 -3.73 -8.84
CA HIS A 124 9.88 -2.85 -9.23
C HIS A 124 9.13 -2.32 -8.00
N ALA A 125 8.98 -3.12 -6.96
CA ALA A 125 8.45 -2.71 -5.66
C ALA A 125 9.28 -1.58 -5.03
N ALA A 126 10.62 -1.69 -5.06
CA ALA A 126 11.51 -0.65 -4.56
C ALA A 126 11.43 0.63 -5.41
N ARG A 127 11.42 0.48 -6.74
CA ARG A 127 11.31 1.62 -7.66
C ARG A 127 9.97 2.35 -7.55
N SER A 128 8.85 1.63 -7.39
CA SER A 128 7.53 2.23 -7.22
C SER A 128 7.39 2.94 -5.88
N ALA A 129 7.95 2.39 -4.81
CA ALA A 129 8.01 3.04 -3.50
C ALA A 129 8.82 4.35 -3.56
N ALA A 130 10.00 4.33 -4.19
CA ALA A 130 10.83 5.52 -4.36
C ALA A 130 10.13 6.58 -5.25
N TRP A 131 9.47 6.15 -6.33
CA TRP A 131 8.63 7.03 -7.14
C TRP A 131 7.51 7.68 -6.33
N PHE A 132 6.76 6.90 -5.55
CA PHE A 132 5.67 7.40 -4.71
C PHE A 132 6.20 8.43 -3.70
N PHE A 133 7.26 8.08 -2.97
CA PHE A 133 7.85 8.93 -1.94
C PHE A 133 8.24 10.32 -2.48
N VAL A 134 8.87 10.34 -3.66
CA VAL A 134 9.29 11.59 -4.29
C VAL A 134 8.10 12.37 -4.87
N THR A 135 7.22 11.70 -5.62
CA THR A 135 6.12 12.38 -6.31
C THR A 135 5.01 12.87 -5.39
N LYS A 136 4.85 12.25 -4.22
CA LYS A 136 3.97 12.75 -3.15
C LYS A 136 4.62 13.85 -2.31
N GLY A 137 5.88 14.18 -2.56
CA GLY A 137 6.56 15.33 -1.96
C GLY A 137 7.16 15.07 -0.59
N CYS A 138 7.44 13.82 -0.20
CA CYS A 138 8.01 13.50 1.10
C CYS A 138 9.37 14.19 1.33
N LEU A 139 10.17 14.37 0.27
CA LEU A 139 11.46 15.07 0.32
C LEU A 139 11.36 16.56 0.75
N LYS A 140 10.16 17.16 0.71
CA LYS A 140 9.95 18.54 1.19
C LYS A 140 9.88 18.64 2.71
N TYR A 141 9.83 17.51 3.41
CA TYR A 141 9.56 17.39 4.83
C TYR A 141 10.61 16.52 5.52
N SER A 142 11.89 16.73 5.16
CA SER A 142 12.99 16.00 5.77
C SER A 142 12.98 16.14 7.29
N GLY A 143 13.14 15.05 8.03
CA GLY A 143 13.03 15.06 9.49
C GLY A 143 11.61 14.97 10.06
N ASP A 144 10.58 15.38 9.32
CA ASP A 144 9.20 15.46 9.81
C ASP A 144 8.45 14.14 9.62
N LEU A 145 8.62 13.25 10.60
CA LEU A 145 7.98 11.93 10.62
C LEU A 145 6.46 12.01 10.60
N VAL A 146 5.85 12.99 11.28
CA VAL A 146 4.38 13.13 11.36
C VAL A 146 3.83 13.46 10.00
N ARG A 147 4.45 14.44 9.31
CA ARG A 147 4.01 14.88 7.99
C ARG A 147 4.22 13.81 6.93
N VAL A 148 5.38 13.15 6.92
CA VAL A 148 5.65 12.07 5.95
C VAL A 148 4.70 10.88 6.20
N THR A 149 4.43 10.51 7.46
CA THR A 149 3.45 9.46 7.78
C THR A 149 2.06 9.82 7.28
N GLN A 150 1.63 11.08 7.46
CA GLN A 150 0.34 11.55 6.95
C GLN A 150 0.25 11.44 5.43
N ILE A 151 1.33 11.75 4.71
CA ILE A 151 1.37 11.68 3.24
C ILE A 151 1.25 10.23 2.75
N ILE A 152 1.95 9.30 3.42
CA ILE A 152 2.01 7.90 3.00
C ILE A 152 0.74 7.14 3.39
N ASN A 153 0.30 7.26 4.65
CA ASN A 153 -0.79 6.46 5.19
C ASN A 153 -2.17 7.16 5.07
N GLY A 154 -2.20 8.47 4.80
CA GLY A 154 -3.43 9.26 4.90
C GLY A 154 -3.92 9.47 6.34
N GLY A 155 -3.09 9.13 7.32
CA GLY A 155 -3.39 9.22 8.76
C GLY A 155 -2.12 8.94 9.58
N GLN A 156 -2.28 8.60 10.86
CA GLN A 156 -1.18 8.33 11.79
C GLN A 156 -1.15 6.87 12.27
N ASN A 157 -1.71 5.93 11.49
CA ASN A 157 -1.72 4.53 11.87
C ASN A 157 -0.29 3.97 11.91
N GLY A 158 0.02 3.23 12.98
CA GLY A 158 1.33 2.61 13.15
C GLY A 158 2.46 3.59 13.47
N PHE A 159 2.16 4.83 13.87
CA PHE A 159 3.16 5.88 14.08
C PHE A 159 4.29 5.50 15.06
N GLY A 160 3.99 4.71 16.10
CA GLY A 160 5.00 4.20 17.04
C GLY A 160 6.09 3.34 16.37
N ASP A 161 5.68 2.34 15.58
CA ASP A 161 6.61 1.47 14.83
C ASP A 161 7.38 2.28 13.76
N ARG A 162 6.70 3.21 13.07
CA ARG A 162 7.38 4.12 12.11
C ARG A 162 8.48 4.94 12.77
N ARG A 163 8.21 5.45 13.99
CA ARG A 163 9.19 6.21 14.77
C ARG A 163 10.39 5.36 15.16
N GLU A 164 10.15 4.16 15.67
CA GLU A 164 11.22 3.24 16.05
C GLU A 164 12.14 2.92 14.87
N ARG A 165 11.55 2.56 13.72
CA ARG A 165 12.31 2.31 12.48
C ARG A 165 13.09 3.53 12.03
N TYR A 166 12.48 4.71 12.12
CA TYR A 166 13.11 5.95 11.69
C TYR A 166 14.31 6.31 12.56
N GLU A 167 14.17 6.26 13.89
CA GLU A 167 15.29 6.50 14.79
C GLU A 167 16.41 5.47 14.61
N LYS A 168 16.06 4.19 14.38
CA LYS A 168 17.05 3.16 14.09
C LYS A 168 17.79 3.39 12.77
N ALA A 169 17.09 3.82 11.72
CA ALA A 169 17.72 4.14 10.44
C ALA A 169 18.60 5.40 10.53
N LYS A 170 18.14 6.42 11.27
CA LYS A 170 18.93 7.63 11.54
C LYS A 170 20.23 7.31 12.23
N SER A 171 20.23 6.46 13.27
CA SER A 171 21.44 6.14 14.04
C SER A 171 22.55 5.45 13.23
N VAL A 172 22.27 5.04 11.98
CA VAL A 172 23.22 4.38 11.08
C VAL A 172 23.64 5.31 9.94
N LEU A 173 22.72 6.14 9.45
CA LEU A 173 22.92 6.95 8.25
C LEU A 173 23.30 8.41 8.54
N VAL A 174 22.98 8.92 9.73
CA VAL A 174 23.19 10.31 10.17
C VAL A 174 24.20 10.34 11.30
#